data_AF-A0A967WJZ0-F1
#
_entry.id   AF-A0A967WJZ0-F1
#
_cell.length_a   1.000
_cell.length_b   1.000
_cell.length_c   1.000
_cell.angle_alpha   90.00
_cell.angle_beta   90.00
_cell.angle_gamma   90.00
#
_symmetry.space_group_name_H-M   'P 1'
#
loop_
_entity.id
_entity.type
_entity.pdbx_description
1 polymer ?
#
loop_
_entity_poly.entity_id
_entity_poly.type
_entity_poly.pdbx_seq_one_letter_code
_entity_poly.pdbx_strand_id
1 'polypeptide(L)'
;TPLIDVVFLLLIFFMVSTTFDRELELNVLLPEAAGEMSEQPREIELTIDKNGNYYIDQAQVVESNLRTLKRALEKAAEGRDDPVVIIRADAKAQHQSVIRAMD
;
A
#
# COMPACT_ATOMS: atom_id res chain seq x y z
N THR A 1 0.83 10.94 -54.44
CA THR A 1 1.49 10.06 -53.46
C THR A 1 1.70 10.74 -52.11
N PRO A 2 2.20 11.99 -51.96
CA PRO A 2 2.48 12.55 -50.62
C PRO A 2 1.23 12.80 -49.76
N LEU A 3 0.07 13.09 -50.37
CA LEU A 3 -1.19 13.32 -49.63
C LEU A 3 -1.72 12.03 -48.97
N ILE A 4 -1.57 10.89 -49.65
CA ILE A 4 -2.04 9.59 -49.13
C ILE A 4 -1.22 9.18 -47.91
N ASP A 5 0.10 9.42 -47.97
CA ASP A 5 1.02 9.08 -46.87
C ASP A 5 0.70 9.87 -45.59
N VAL A 6 0.38 11.16 -45.71
CA VAL A 6 0.00 12.01 -44.56
C VAL A 6 -1.31 11.54 -43.93
N VAL A 7 -2.32 11.22 -44.74
CA VAL A 7 -3.61 10.72 -44.22
C VAL A 7 -3.43 9.36 -43.56
N PHE A 8 -2.60 8.48 -44.14
CA PHE A 8 -2.34 7.15 -43.58
C PHE A 8 -1.59 7.21 -42.24
N LEU A 9 -0.57 8.07 -42.13
CA LEU A 9 0.14 8.30 -40.87
C LEU A 9 -0.75 8.87 -39.77
N LEU A 10 -1.68 9.78 -40.11
CA LEU A 10 -2.65 10.32 -39.16
C LEU A 10 -3.62 9.23 -38.65
N LEU A 11 -4.09 8.34 -39.52
CA LEU A 11 -4.95 7.24 -39.12
C LEU A 11 -4.25 6.25 -38.18
N ILE A 12 -2.97 5.93 -38.45
CA ILE A 12 -2.17 5.08 -37.54
C ILE A 12 -1.96 5.79 -36.21
N PHE A 13 -1.61 7.08 -36.21
CA PHE A 13 -1.42 7.85 -35.00
C PHE A 13 -2.70 7.89 -34.15
N PHE A 14 -3.87 8.11 -34.77
CA PHE A 14 -5.16 8.05 -34.08
C PHE A 14 -5.47 6.65 -33.57
N MET A 15 -5.29 5.60 -34.37
CA MET A 15 -5.56 4.22 -33.99
C MET A 15 -4.67 3.73 -32.83
N VAL A 16 -3.44 4.22 -32.73
CA VAL A 16 -2.53 3.92 -31.61
C VAL A 16 -2.87 4.76 -30.37
N SER A 17 -3.22 6.04 -30.56
CA SER A 17 -3.49 6.96 -29.45
C SER A 17 -4.84 6.73 -28.76
N THR A 18 -5.78 6.02 -29.39
CA THR A 18 -7.08 5.65 -28.78
C THR A 18 -7.00 4.54 -27.73
N THR A 19 -5.81 4.08 -27.34
CA THR A 19 -5.66 3.03 -26.31
C THR A 19 -5.47 3.55 -24.88
N PHE A 20 -5.58 4.86 -24.64
CA PHE A 20 -5.34 5.49 -23.33
C PHE A 20 -6.59 5.96 -22.59
N ASP A 21 -7.61 5.11 -22.52
CA ASP A 21 -8.65 5.21 -21.50
C ASP A 21 -8.92 3.82 -20.94
N ARG A 22 -7.97 3.32 -20.14
CA ARG A 22 -8.30 2.29 -19.16
C ARG A 22 -8.49 3.03 -17.86
N GLU A 23 -9.75 3.34 -17.58
CA GLU A 23 -10.24 3.65 -16.25
C GLU A 23 -9.47 2.80 -15.23
N LEU A 24 -8.98 3.45 -14.19
CA LEU A 24 -8.61 2.78 -12.96
C LEU A 24 -9.90 2.16 -12.39
N GLU A 25 -10.32 1.01 -12.92
CA GLU A 25 -11.28 0.12 -12.26
C GLU A 25 -10.59 -0.42 -11.00
N LEU A 26 -10.58 0.43 -9.97
CA LEU A 26 -10.43 -0.02 -8.59
C LEU A 26 -11.65 -0.91 -8.32
N ASN A 27 -11.46 -2.20 -8.59
CA ASN A 27 -12.43 -3.26 -8.36
C ASN A 27 -12.56 -3.46 -6.85
N VAL A 28 -13.22 -2.52 -6.17
CA VAL A 28 -13.50 -2.60 -4.74
C VAL A 28 -14.72 -3.48 -4.57
N LEU A 29 -14.49 -4.78 -4.43
CA LEU A 29 -15.49 -5.69 -3.88
C LEU A 29 -15.67 -5.29 -2.41
N LEU A 30 -16.78 -4.63 -2.07
CA LEU A 30 -17.22 -4.55 -0.68
C LEU A 30 -17.92 -5.89 -0.36
N PRO A 31 -17.31 -6.79 0.45
CA PRO A 31 -18.02 -7.99 0.86
C PRO A 31 -19.22 -7.58 1.71
N GLU A 32 -20.42 -8.02 1.31
CA GLU A 32 -21.64 -7.84 2.08
C GLU A 32 -21.50 -8.54 3.43
N ALA A 33 -21.70 -7.77 4.50
CA ALA A 33 -21.59 -8.24 5.87
C ALA A 33 -22.63 -9.34 6.16
N ALA A 34 -22.17 -10.60 6.22
CA ALA A 34 -22.87 -11.68 6.91
C ALA A 34 -21.88 -12.79 7.26
N GLY A 35 -21.40 -12.78 8.50
CA GLY A 35 -20.63 -13.90 9.06
C GLY A 35 -19.54 -13.42 9.99
N GLU A 36 -19.53 -13.92 11.21
CA GLU A 36 -18.41 -13.79 12.14
C GLU A 36 -17.12 -14.27 11.46
N MET A 37 -16.36 -13.36 10.88
CA MET A 37 -15.01 -13.66 10.42
C MET A 37 -14.09 -13.51 11.62
N SER A 38 -14.12 -14.50 12.52
CA SER A 38 -13.00 -14.78 13.40
C SER A 38 -11.89 -15.48 12.61
N GLU A 39 -11.46 -14.89 11.49
CA GLU A 39 -10.05 -14.96 11.15
C GLU A 39 -9.44 -13.78 11.87
N GLN A 40 -8.75 -14.03 12.98
CA GLN A 40 -7.87 -13.03 13.56
C GLN A 40 -7.04 -12.47 12.40
N PRO A 41 -7.03 -11.14 12.17
CA PRO A 41 -6.20 -10.59 11.12
C PRO A 41 -4.77 -11.00 11.43
N ARG A 42 -4.25 -11.95 10.63
CA ARG A 42 -2.82 -12.29 10.61
C ARG A 42 -2.01 -11.04 10.26
N GLU A 43 -2.67 -10.04 9.70
CA GLU A 43 -2.11 -8.76 9.33
C GLU A 43 -1.83 -7.88 10.56
N ILE A 44 -0.57 -7.52 10.76
CA ILE A 44 -0.16 -6.47 11.68
C ILE A 44 0.11 -5.21 10.86
N GLU A 45 -0.61 -4.13 11.15
CA GLU A 45 -0.46 -2.87 10.42
C GLU A 45 0.56 -1.97 11.12
N LEU A 46 1.70 -1.75 10.47
CA LEU A 46 2.72 -0.79 10.90
C LEU A 46 2.57 0.51 10.09
N THR A 47 2.09 1.57 10.73
CA THR A 47 1.94 2.88 10.11
C THR A 47 3.06 3.83 10.53
N ILE A 48 3.59 4.59 9.57
CA ILE A 48 4.65 5.60 9.76
C ILE A 48 4.08 6.96 9.37
N ASP A 49 3.99 7.89 10.33
CA ASP A 49 3.54 9.26 10.03
C ASP A 49 4.64 10.11 9.36
N LYS A 50 4.23 11.29 8.87
CA LYS A 50 5.13 12.29 8.30
C LYS A 50 6.25 12.78 9.23
N ASN A 51 6.06 12.67 10.54
CA ASN A 51 7.02 13.05 11.57
C ASN A 51 7.97 11.89 11.94
N GLY A 52 7.78 10.70 11.37
CA GLY A 52 8.54 9.49 11.70
C GLY A 52 8.06 8.75 12.95
N ASN A 53 6.84 9.02 13.42
CA ASN A 53 6.22 8.26 14.50
C ASN A 53 5.68 6.92 13.98
N TYR A 54 5.85 5.87 14.78
CA TYR A 54 5.38 4.53 14.47
C TYR A 54 4.06 4.22 15.20
N TYR A 55 3.16 3.55 14.50
CA TYR A 55 1.89 3.07 15.04
C TYR A 55 1.72 1.60 14.66
N ILE A 56 1.35 0.76 15.61
CA ILE A 56 1.02 -0.66 15.37
C ILE A 56 -0.45 -0.85 15.69
N ASP A 57 -1.25 -1.30 14.71
CA ASP A 57 -2.70 -1.48 14.86
C ASP A 57 -3.38 -0.23 15.47
N GLN A 58 -2.99 0.96 14.97
CA GLN A 58 -3.44 2.29 15.43
C GLN A 58 -2.94 2.74 16.82
N ALA A 59 -2.23 1.88 17.56
CA ALA A 59 -1.60 2.25 18.82
C ALA A 59 -0.23 2.90 18.58
N GLN A 60 -0.04 4.11 19.11
CA GLN A 60 1.23 4.83 18.99
C GLN A 60 2.33 4.15 19.81
N VAL A 61 3.49 3.95 19.19
CA VAL A 61 4.70 3.49 19.88
C VAL A 61 5.39 4.71 20.47
N VAL A 62 5.39 4.80 21.82
CA VAL A 62 5.85 5.99 22.58
C VAL A 62 7.32 6.33 22.34
N GLU A 63 8.16 5.32 22.06
CA GLU A 63 9.55 5.52 21.68
C GLU A 63 9.85 4.89 20.33
N SER A 64 10.32 5.70 19.38
CA SER A 64 10.75 5.28 18.04
C SER A 64 12.08 4.50 18.03
N ASN A 65 12.48 3.92 19.16
CA ASN A 65 13.67 3.11 19.27
C ASN A 65 13.39 1.69 18.73
N LEU A 66 14.33 1.14 17.96
CA LEU A 66 14.19 -0.18 17.31
C LEU A 66 13.80 -1.29 18.29
N ARG A 67 14.35 -1.27 19.51
CA ARG A 67 14.05 -2.27 20.55
C ARG A 67 12.60 -2.18 21.02
N THR A 68 12.07 -0.98 21.14
CA THR A 68 10.68 -0.73 21.58
C THR A 68 9.71 -1.09 20.48
N LEU A 69 10.04 -0.76 19.23
CA LEU A 69 9.26 -1.14 18.05
C LEU A 69 9.20 -2.66 17.90
N LYS A 70 10.34 -3.35 17.98
CA LYS A 70 10.40 -4.81 17.89
C LYS A 70 9.57 -5.50 18.96
N ARG A 71 9.68 -5.05 20.23
CA ARG A 71 8.86 -5.59 21.33
C ARG A 71 7.37 -5.34 21.13
N ALA A 72 7.00 -4.17 20.63
CA ALA A 72 5.61 -3.85 20.34
C ALA A 72 5.06 -4.72 19.19
N LEU A 73 5.89 -5.01 18.18
CA LEU A 73 5.54 -5.90 17.07
C LEU A 73 5.45 -7.37 17.52
N GLU A 74 6.40 -7.85 18.32
CA GLU A 74 6.36 -9.19 18.94
C GLU A 74 5.09 -9.36 19.77
N LYS A 75 4.75 -8.37 20.60
CA LYS A 75 3.51 -8.37 21.38
C LYS A 75 2.25 -8.32 20.51
N ALA A 76 2.29 -7.63 19.37
CA ALA A 76 1.17 -7.63 18.43
C ALA A 76 1.05 -8.96 17.67
N ALA A 77 2.16 -9.66 17.47
CA ALA A 77 2.24 -11.00 16.89
C ALA A 77 1.88 -12.13 17.86
N GLU A 78 1.93 -11.90 19.17
CA GLU A 78 1.54 -12.88 20.18
C GLU A 78 0.09 -13.37 19.94
N GLY A 79 -0.06 -14.66 19.69
CA GLY A 79 -1.36 -15.29 19.42
C GLY A 79 -1.80 -15.27 17.95
N ARG A 80 -0.96 -14.78 17.03
CA ARG A 80 -1.19 -14.86 15.57
C ARG A 80 -0.23 -15.88 14.96
N ASP A 81 -0.78 -16.92 14.34
CA ASP A 81 0.02 -17.87 13.54
C ASP A 81 0.37 -17.23 12.18
N ASP A 82 1.68 -17.14 11.91
CA ASP A 82 2.26 -16.57 10.67
C ASP A 82 1.75 -15.15 10.34
N PRO A 83 2.11 -14.13 11.15
CA PRO A 83 1.62 -12.78 10.97
C PRO A 83 2.26 -12.11 9.75
N VAL A 84 1.41 -11.54 8.89
CA VAL A 84 1.83 -10.72 7.74
C VAL A 84 1.96 -9.27 8.22
N VAL A 85 3.12 -8.63 8.03
CA VAL A 85 3.28 -7.23 8.41
C VAL A 85 3.02 -6.33 7.20
N ILE A 86 2.03 -5.44 7.32
CA ILE A 86 1.72 -4.44 6.30
C ILE A 86 2.30 -3.10 6.75
N ILE A 87 3.22 -2.54 5.96
CA ILE A 87 3.84 -1.25 6.27
C ILE A 87 3.17 -0.16 5.44
N ARG A 88 2.50 0.76 6.12
CA ARG A 88 1.95 1.98 5.53
C ARG A 88 2.81 3.17 5.94
N ALA A 89 3.25 3.96 4.97
CA ALA A 89 3.98 5.19 5.23
C ALA A 89 3.25 6.38 4.62
N ASP A 90 3.15 7.47 5.37
CA ASP A 90 2.73 8.75 4.82
C ASP A 90 3.69 9.16 3.69
N ALA A 91 3.16 9.80 2.64
CA ALA A 91 3.96 10.24 1.50
C ALA A 91 5.09 11.21 1.88
N LYS A 92 4.98 11.89 3.03
CA LYS A 92 5.98 12.81 3.57
C LYS A 92 6.87 12.18 4.65
N ALA A 93 6.69 10.89 4.96
CA ALA A 93 7.54 10.19 5.91
C ALA A 93 8.99 10.20 5.42
N GLN A 94 9.93 10.39 6.34
CA GLN A 94 11.35 10.31 6.01
C GLN A 94 11.69 8.90 5.53
N HIS A 95 12.41 8.80 4.41
CA HIS A 95 12.78 7.51 3.83
C HIS A 95 13.56 6.62 4.84
N GLN A 96 14.42 7.24 5.65
CA GLN A 96 15.14 6.55 6.72
C GLN A 96 14.21 5.86 7.74
N SER A 97 13.06 6.45 8.05
CA SER A 97 12.10 5.85 9.00
C SER A 97 11.45 4.59 8.44
N VAL A 98 11.24 4.54 7.13
CA VAL A 98 10.71 3.36 6.43
C VAL A 98 11.76 2.25 6.35
N ILE A 99 13.00 2.60 5.99
CA ILE A 99 14.10 1.63 5.96
C ILE A 99 14.35 1.03 7.35
N ARG A 100 14.33 1.86 8.40
CA ARG A 100 14.46 1.39 9.78
C ARG A 100 13.33 0.44 10.21
N ALA A 101 12.13 0.56 9.64
CA ALA A 101 11.03 -0.37 9.94
C ALA A 101 11.18 -1.72 9.25
N MET A 102 11.95 -1.79 8.16
CA MET A 102 12.21 -3.01 7.39
C MET A 102 13.39 -3.83 7.93
N ASP A 103 14.26 -3.22 8.73
CA ASP A 103 15.49 -3.81 9.32
C ASP A 103 15.22 -4.42 10.71
#